data_AF-A0AAD5EM33-F1
#
_entry.id   AF-A0AAD5EM33-F1
#
_cell.length_a   1.000
_cell.length_b   1.000
_cell.length_c   1.000
_cell.angle_alpha   90.00
_cell.angle_beta   90.00
_cell.angle_gamma   90.00
#
_symmetry.space_group_name_H-M   'P 1'
#
loop_
_entity.id
_entity.type
_entity.pdbx_description
1 polymer ?
#
loop_
_entity_poly.entity_id
_entity_poly.type
_entity_poly.pdbx_seq_one_letter_code
_entity_poly.pdbx_strand_id
1 'polypeptide(L)'
;MGKKMDSRPEHSPYASQVCAVYFQGNGPLHIPHALLHQSAELASRDVTTGCCSSSFRELHLNDIAHDTGHVLIHFLVTGRYQCLKPQGDTSTKRYTSEFTTALRVYAAAQSFHLPSLRDLARREMIDLGDRLSLPSLINIMEESSQSMNTLPGIAAYVESRILAFAENITPPTSEKMLAEIGTPNTLSMVLLKTILLLQTSELSPRYESLRKEEVVETLRGLTDAGSITKGKPSYVDRAMKEAEKQAAKRAEEKAAREAEEAAAAAVAVAQRIAKAQAAEAEAEATREKEEIDSLLEKKAKGKANYSQRTERDFPHLKTAHAFSAPALDKVGLSEPSFTFPTSDDDYPSVKLSVDRDISDVDQPQAEKVDESFPEPVSSKSPSSNDNDWRYIRVSPSPASDDFELTG
;
A
#
# COMPACT_ATOMS: atom_id res chain seq x y z
N MET A 1 -1.54 8.21 -37.21
CA MET A 1 -1.49 9.48 -36.46
C MET A 1 -2.22 9.29 -35.14
N GLY A 2 -1.52 9.32 -34.00
CA GLY A 2 -2.16 9.22 -32.68
C GLY A 2 -2.89 10.52 -32.36
N LYS A 3 -4.21 10.44 -32.16
CA LYS A 3 -5.04 11.57 -31.72
C LYS A 3 -4.55 11.97 -30.32
N LYS A 4 -3.86 13.11 -30.18
CA LYS A 4 -3.57 13.67 -28.85
C LYS A 4 -4.92 14.04 -28.23
N MET A 5 -5.36 13.26 -27.24
CA MET A 5 -6.53 13.61 -26.46
C MET A 5 -6.24 14.90 -25.68
N ASP A 6 -7.21 15.80 -25.64
CA ASP A 6 -7.15 17.00 -24.83
C ASP A 6 -7.10 16.59 -23.36
N SER A 7 -6.03 16.98 -22.65
CA SER A 7 -5.79 16.59 -21.26
C SER A 7 -6.35 17.60 -20.25
N ARG A 8 -7.07 18.63 -20.71
CA ARG A 8 -7.69 19.63 -19.85
C ARG A 8 -8.93 19.04 -19.16
N PRO A 9 -9.17 19.36 -17.88
CA PRO A 9 -10.33 18.82 -17.17
C PRO A 9 -11.63 19.46 -17.68
N GLU A 10 -12.69 18.66 -17.79
CA GLU A 10 -14.04 19.14 -18.19
C GLU A 10 -14.69 20.01 -17.11
N HIS A 11 -14.34 19.76 -15.84
CA HIS A 11 -14.81 20.51 -14.68
C HIS A 11 -13.63 20.95 -13.82
N SER A 12 -13.79 22.08 -13.12
CA SER A 12 -12.77 22.55 -12.18
C SER A 12 -12.59 21.51 -11.07
N PRO A 13 -11.38 20.96 -10.86
CA PRO A 13 -11.13 20.03 -9.76
C PRO A 13 -11.31 20.70 -8.39
N TYR A 14 -11.27 22.04 -8.34
CA TYR A 14 -11.51 22.83 -7.13
C TYR A 14 -13.00 23.04 -6.82
N ALA A 15 -13.89 22.69 -7.74
CA ALA A 15 -15.34 22.74 -7.50
C ALA A 15 -15.87 21.49 -6.79
N SER A 16 -15.04 20.48 -6.55
CA SER A 16 -15.42 19.28 -5.80
C SER A 16 -15.52 19.56 -4.29
N GLN A 17 -16.21 18.69 -3.56
CA GLN A 17 -16.30 18.74 -2.10
C GLN A 17 -14.90 18.72 -1.47
N VAL A 18 -14.71 19.49 -0.40
CA VAL A 18 -13.44 19.51 0.34
C VAL A 18 -13.37 18.29 1.27
N CYS A 19 -12.23 17.59 1.24
CA CYS A 19 -11.89 16.51 2.15
C CYS A 19 -10.87 16.98 3.19
N ALA A 20 -11.11 16.65 4.45
CA ALA A 20 -10.20 16.86 5.56
C ALA A 20 -9.31 15.62 5.76
N VAL A 21 -7.99 15.78 5.65
CA VAL A 21 -7.02 14.69 5.74
C VAL A 21 -6.18 14.84 7.00
N TYR A 22 -6.16 13.80 7.83
CA TYR A 22 -5.42 13.73 9.08
C TYR A 22 -4.22 12.79 8.96
N PHE A 23 -3.07 13.20 9.49
CA PHE A 23 -1.78 12.52 9.40
C PHE A 23 -1.18 12.29 10.78
N GLN A 24 -1.06 11.04 11.24
CA GLN A 24 -0.56 10.71 12.59
C GLN A 24 -1.16 11.58 13.71
N GLY A 25 -2.47 11.84 13.65
CA GLY A 25 -3.17 12.68 14.64
C GLY A 25 -2.92 14.20 14.52
N ASN A 26 -2.12 14.64 13.54
CA ASN A 26 -1.95 16.05 13.19
C ASN A 26 -2.80 16.40 11.95
N GLY A 27 -3.28 17.65 11.89
CA GLY A 27 -4.15 18.13 10.81
C GLY A 27 -5.35 18.90 11.35
N PRO A 28 -6.39 19.13 10.52
CA PRO A 28 -6.57 18.63 9.16
C PRO A 28 -5.86 19.47 8.09
N LEU A 29 -5.30 18.80 7.07
CA LEU A 29 -4.99 19.43 5.78
C LEU A 29 -6.19 19.26 4.85
N HIS A 30 -6.51 20.30 4.08
CA HIS A 30 -7.71 20.31 3.22
C HIS A 30 -7.33 20.16 1.75
N ILE A 31 -8.04 19.28 1.04
CA ILE A 31 -7.85 19.07 -0.40
C ILE A 31 -9.21 18.85 -1.09
N PRO A 32 -9.43 19.39 -2.31
CA PRO A 32 -10.56 19.00 -3.13
C PRO A 32 -10.58 17.50 -3.40
N HIS A 33 -11.72 16.84 -3.15
CA HIS A 33 -11.90 15.41 -3.28
C HIS A 33 -11.51 14.87 -4.67
N ALA A 34 -11.79 15.63 -5.73
CA ALA A 34 -11.43 15.24 -7.10
C ALA A 34 -9.92 14.97 -7.28
N LEU A 35 -9.06 15.60 -6.47
CA LEU A 35 -7.61 15.43 -6.56
C LEU A 35 -7.11 14.14 -5.90
N LEU A 36 -7.89 13.51 -5.01
CA LEU A 36 -7.53 12.22 -4.41
C LEU A 36 -7.57 11.08 -5.45
N HIS A 37 -8.41 11.21 -6.48
CA HIS A 37 -8.52 10.25 -7.57
C HIS A 37 -7.28 10.16 -8.47
N GLN A 38 -6.27 11.02 -8.27
CA GLN A 38 -4.96 10.86 -8.90
C GLN A 38 -4.25 9.57 -8.45
N SER A 39 -4.66 8.98 -7.33
CA SER A 39 -4.19 7.67 -6.86
C SER A 39 -5.38 6.76 -6.53
N ALA A 40 -5.38 5.56 -7.12
CA ALA A 40 -6.37 4.53 -6.79
C ALA A 40 -6.29 4.09 -5.32
N GLU A 41 -5.10 4.11 -4.72
CA GLU A 41 -4.88 3.73 -3.32
C GLU A 41 -5.34 4.80 -2.34
N LEU A 42 -5.20 6.09 -2.68
CA LEU A 42 -5.78 7.17 -1.88
C LEU A 42 -7.30 7.15 -1.96
N ALA A 43 -7.85 6.93 -3.17
CA ALA A 43 -9.29 6.83 -3.38
C ALA A 43 -9.91 5.61 -2.68
N SER A 44 -9.21 4.46 -2.62
CA SER A 44 -9.71 3.27 -1.92
C SER A 44 -9.78 3.48 -0.40
N ARG A 45 -8.77 4.13 0.18
CA ARG A 45 -8.73 4.44 1.63
C ARG A 45 -9.83 5.40 2.06
N ASP A 46 -10.23 6.30 1.16
CA ASP A 46 -11.33 7.26 1.36
C ASP A 46 -12.72 6.59 1.34
N VAL A 47 -12.88 5.42 0.72
CA VAL A 47 -14.14 4.64 0.78
C VAL A 47 -14.26 3.89 2.11
N THR A 48 -13.14 3.41 2.65
CA THR A 48 -13.12 2.63 3.90
C THR A 48 -13.49 3.45 5.14
N THR A 49 -13.34 4.78 5.09
CA THR A 49 -13.66 5.68 6.22
C THR A 49 -15.10 6.23 6.21
N GLY A 50 -15.91 5.93 5.19
CA GLY A 50 -17.22 6.57 4.99
C GLY A 50 -18.42 5.62 5.04
N CYS A 51 -19.00 5.41 6.24
CA CYS A 51 -20.36 4.90 6.40
C CYS A 51 -21.13 5.76 7.41
N CYS A 52 -21.31 7.06 7.14
CA CYS A 52 -22.25 7.93 7.85
C CYS A 52 -22.55 9.18 7.00
N SER A 53 -23.84 9.53 6.91
CA SER A 53 -24.44 10.60 6.09
C SER A 53 -24.11 12.04 6.52
N SER A 54 -22.84 12.39 6.76
CA SER A 54 -22.44 13.79 7.00
C SER A 54 -21.79 14.39 5.75
N SER A 55 -22.13 15.64 5.47
CA SER A 55 -21.62 16.48 4.37
C SER A 55 -20.11 16.77 4.41
N PHE A 56 -19.36 16.10 5.29
CA PHE A 56 -17.93 16.29 5.51
C PHE A 56 -17.21 14.96 5.34
N ARG A 57 -16.27 14.92 4.38
CA ARG A 57 -15.48 13.73 4.08
C ARG A 57 -14.14 13.80 4.80
N GLU A 58 -13.90 12.84 5.68
CA GLU A 58 -12.67 12.75 6.47
C GLU A 58 -11.85 11.52 6.07
N LEU A 59 -10.53 11.72 5.92
CA LEU A 59 -9.57 10.68 5.58
C LEU A 59 -8.45 10.64 6.64
N HIS A 60 -8.25 9.49 7.26
CA HIS A 60 -7.20 9.30 8.27
C HIS A 60 -6.06 8.46 7.72
N LEU A 61 -4.88 9.07 7.58
CA LEU A 61 -3.63 8.46 7.13
C LEU A 61 -2.65 8.39 8.31
N ASN A 62 -2.97 7.54 9.30
CA ASN A 62 -2.19 7.40 10.54
C ASN A 62 -0.82 6.74 10.32
N ASP A 63 -0.60 6.09 9.18
CA ASP A 63 0.68 5.53 8.75
C ASP A 63 1.65 6.58 8.20
N ILE A 64 1.17 7.79 7.90
CA ILE A 64 1.94 8.85 7.25
C ILE A 64 2.20 10.01 8.22
N ALA A 65 3.46 10.41 8.35
CA ALA A 65 3.84 11.56 9.15
C ALA A 65 3.34 12.88 8.53
N HIS A 66 3.04 13.87 9.36
CA HIS A 66 2.45 15.15 8.91
C HIS A 66 3.32 15.93 7.92
N ASP A 67 4.65 15.91 8.10
CA ASP A 67 5.62 16.50 7.17
C ASP A 67 5.52 15.88 5.76
N THR A 68 5.37 14.57 5.70
CA THR A 68 5.20 13.75 4.50
C THR A 68 3.83 14.00 3.88
N GLY A 69 2.80 14.11 4.73
CA GLY A 69 1.43 14.45 4.34
C GLY A 69 1.33 15.83 3.67
N HIS A 70 2.06 16.83 4.16
CA HIS A 70 2.16 18.14 3.52
C HIS A 70 2.67 18.02 2.08
N VAL A 71 3.78 17.33 1.87
CA VAL A 71 4.39 17.16 0.53
C VAL A 71 3.42 16.44 -0.40
N LEU A 72 2.73 15.40 0.10
CA LEU A 72 1.73 14.66 -0.65
C LEU A 72 0.58 15.56 -1.11
N ILE A 73 -0.04 16.30 -0.20
CA ILE A 73 -1.16 17.21 -0.52
C ILE A 73 -0.69 18.32 -1.46
N HIS A 74 0.47 18.93 -1.20
CA HIS A 74 1.03 19.96 -2.07
C HIS A 74 1.26 19.45 -3.50
N PHE A 75 1.78 18.23 -3.64
CA PHE A 75 1.99 17.60 -4.94
C PHE A 75 0.66 17.33 -5.67
N LEU A 76 -0.36 16.80 -5.00
CA LEU A 76 -1.67 16.55 -5.63
C LEU A 76 -2.32 17.84 -6.14
N VAL A 77 -2.09 18.97 -5.47
CA VAL A 77 -2.63 20.28 -5.85
C VAL A 77 -1.81 20.97 -6.95
N THR A 78 -0.48 20.89 -6.89
CA THR A 78 0.41 21.72 -7.72
C THR A 78 1.26 20.95 -8.72
N GLY A 79 1.39 19.63 -8.55
CA GLY A 79 2.34 18.79 -9.27
C GLY A 79 3.81 19.01 -8.89
N ARG A 80 4.09 19.80 -7.84
CA ARG A 80 5.45 20.15 -7.41
C ARG A 80 5.81 19.47 -6.09
N TYR A 81 7.12 19.35 -5.85
CA TYR A 81 7.65 18.90 -4.57
C TYR A 81 7.98 20.10 -3.70
N GLN A 82 7.49 20.12 -2.47
CA GLN A 82 7.78 21.15 -1.49
C GLN A 82 7.71 20.56 -0.07
N CYS A 83 8.81 20.67 0.67
CA CYS A 83 8.85 20.35 2.09
C CYS A 83 8.41 21.53 2.96
N LEU A 84 7.98 21.22 4.19
CA LEU A 84 7.94 22.21 5.26
C LEU A 84 9.36 22.68 5.59
N LYS A 85 9.46 23.81 6.31
CA LYS A 85 10.74 24.34 6.76
C LYS A 85 11.51 23.26 7.56
N PRO A 86 12.80 23.01 7.23
CA PRO A 86 13.60 22.03 7.93
C PRO A 86 13.75 22.33 9.40
N GLN A 87 13.77 21.28 10.21
CA GLN A 87 14.10 21.38 11.63
C GLN A 87 15.62 21.31 11.83
N GLY A 88 16.13 22.05 12.81
CA GLY A 88 17.52 22.01 13.24
C GLY A 88 18.28 23.32 13.11
N ASP A 89 19.18 23.53 14.07
CA ASP A 89 19.94 24.77 14.20
C ASP A 89 21.15 24.80 13.27
N THR A 90 21.71 23.63 12.93
CA THR A 90 22.87 23.49 12.04
C THR A 90 22.44 23.05 10.65
N SER A 91 23.25 23.38 9.64
CA SER A 91 23.02 22.97 8.25
C SER A 91 22.88 21.44 8.12
N THR A 92 23.74 20.68 8.80
CA THR A 92 23.69 19.21 8.80
C THR A 92 22.36 18.69 9.35
N LYS A 93 21.88 19.22 10.49
CA LYS A 93 20.59 18.81 11.06
C LYS A 93 19.41 19.12 10.13
N ARG A 94 19.47 20.26 9.42
CA ARG A 94 18.47 20.62 8.41
C ARG A 94 18.47 19.64 7.24
N TYR A 95 19.63 19.32 6.69
CA TYR A 95 19.75 18.34 5.61
C TYR A 95 19.29 16.94 6.05
N THR A 96 19.60 16.53 7.28
CA THR A 96 19.09 15.29 7.87
C THR A 96 17.56 15.29 7.94
N SER A 97 16.95 16.37 8.45
CA SER A 97 15.50 16.51 8.54
C SER A 97 14.81 16.46 7.17
N GLU A 98 15.35 17.16 6.18
CA GLU A 98 14.79 17.17 4.82
C GLU A 98 14.96 15.82 4.13
N PHE A 99 16.14 15.21 4.27
CA PHE A 99 16.42 13.90 3.69
C PHE A 99 15.50 12.82 4.28
N THR A 100 15.28 12.83 5.60
CA THR A 100 14.31 11.93 6.26
C THR A 100 12.89 12.14 5.72
N THR A 101 12.49 13.39 5.47
CA THR A 101 11.19 13.69 4.86
C THR A 101 11.14 13.16 3.43
N ALA A 102 12.16 13.40 2.61
CA ALA A 102 12.23 12.93 1.23
C ALA A 102 12.19 11.40 1.13
N LEU A 103 12.86 10.71 2.04
CA LEU A 103 12.83 9.25 2.19
C LEU A 103 11.42 8.73 2.49
N ARG A 104 10.72 9.38 3.43
CA ARG A 104 9.32 9.03 3.78
C ARG A 104 8.38 9.32 2.61
N VAL A 105 8.55 10.43 1.90
CA VAL A 105 7.76 10.77 0.71
C VAL A 105 8.02 9.78 -0.41
N TYR A 106 9.26 9.36 -0.63
CA TYR A 106 9.59 8.34 -1.62
C TYR A 106 8.87 7.02 -1.33
N ALA A 107 8.88 6.57 -0.07
CA ALA A 107 8.14 5.39 0.37
C ALA A 107 6.61 5.55 0.23
N ALA A 108 6.07 6.69 0.65
CA ALA A 108 4.64 6.98 0.54
C ALA A 108 4.18 7.05 -0.93
N ALA A 109 4.97 7.69 -1.80
CA ALA A 109 4.68 7.79 -3.23
C ALA A 109 4.71 6.43 -3.93
N GLN A 110 5.58 5.52 -3.48
CA GLN A 110 5.55 4.12 -3.92
C GLN A 110 4.24 3.44 -3.51
N SER A 111 3.86 3.53 -2.23
CA SER A 111 2.64 2.91 -1.71
C SER A 111 1.36 3.47 -2.33
N PHE A 112 1.33 4.76 -2.65
CA PHE A 112 0.18 5.41 -3.29
C PHE A 112 0.24 5.38 -4.83
N HIS A 113 1.20 4.68 -5.44
CA HIS A 113 1.36 4.61 -6.90
C HIS A 113 1.44 5.98 -7.59
N LEU A 114 2.21 6.92 -7.02
CA LEU A 114 2.44 8.27 -7.55
C LEU A 114 3.86 8.37 -8.14
N PRO A 115 4.10 7.87 -9.37
CA PRO A 115 5.46 7.75 -9.92
C PRO A 115 6.17 9.10 -10.09
N SER A 116 5.44 10.16 -10.47
CA SER A 116 6.02 11.51 -10.62
C SER A 116 6.47 12.11 -9.30
N LEU A 117 5.72 11.88 -8.21
CA LEU A 117 6.14 12.29 -6.86
C LEU A 117 7.34 11.48 -6.38
N ARG A 118 7.34 10.17 -6.64
CA ARG A 118 8.48 9.29 -6.34
C ARG A 118 9.75 9.77 -7.05
N ASP A 119 9.66 10.16 -8.32
CA ASP A 119 10.78 10.69 -9.11
C ASP A 119 11.27 12.06 -8.64
N LEU A 120 10.37 12.90 -8.12
CA LEU A 120 10.74 14.16 -7.47
C LEU A 120 11.48 13.89 -6.15
N ALA A 121 10.89 13.07 -5.28
CA ALA A 121 11.50 12.69 -3.99
C ALA A 121 12.87 12.03 -4.17
N ARG A 122 13.04 11.18 -5.19
CA ARG A 122 14.33 10.55 -5.50
C ARG A 122 15.41 11.59 -5.81
N ARG A 123 15.10 12.62 -6.60
CA ARG A 123 16.05 13.69 -6.93
C ARG A 123 16.46 14.49 -5.70
N GLU A 124 15.49 14.81 -4.84
CA GLU A 124 15.75 15.50 -3.57
C GLU A 124 16.62 14.65 -2.64
N MET A 125 16.36 13.35 -2.54
CA MET A 125 17.21 12.44 -1.78
C MET A 125 18.65 12.43 -2.28
N ILE A 126 18.87 12.40 -3.59
CA ILE A 126 20.22 12.43 -4.17
C ILE A 126 20.92 13.76 -3.85
N ASP A 127 20.28 14.92 -4.07
CA ASP A 127 20.91 16.23 -3.81
C ASP A 127 21.22 16.46 -2.33
N LEU A 128 20.26 16.14 -1.44
CA LEU A 128 20.45 16.27 0.00
C LEU A 128 21.46 15.27 0.53
N GLY A 129 21.39 14.04 0.01
CA GLY A 129 22.27 12.96 0.37
C GLY A 129 23.73 13.32 0.10
N ASP A 130 24.06 13.94 -1.03
CA ASP A 130 25.42 14.40 -1.38
C ASP A 130 26.02 15.39 -0.36
N ARG A 131 25.17 16.01 0.47
CA ARG A 131 25.57 16.92 1.55
C ARG A 131 25.69 16.22 2.91
N LEU A 132 25.25 14.97 3.02
CA LEU A 132 25.31 14.15 4.23
C LEU A 132 26.56 13.27 4.26
N SER A 133 27.12 13.08 5.45
CA SER A 133 28.16 12.08 5.71
C SER A 133 27.57 10.66 5.66
N LEU A 134 28.42 9.66 5.42
CA LEU A 134 27.97 8.25 5.45
C LEU A 134 27.44 7.82 6.83
N PRO A 135 28.05 8.18 7.97
CA PRO A 135 27.48 7.90 9.30
C PRO A 135 26.07 8.50 9.48
N SER A 136 25.88 9.76 9.08
CA SER A 136 24.56 10.42 9.16
C SER A 136 23.52 9.71 8.30
N LEU A 137 23.89 9.28 7.08
CA LEU A 137 23.00 8.52 6.20
C LEU A 137 22.58 7.19 6.83
N ILE A 138 23.53 6.43 7.41
CA ILE A 138 23.25 5.14 8.06
C ILE A 138 22.29 5.32 9.23
N ASN A 139 22.51 6.32 10.10
CA ASN A 139 21.62 6.60 11.22
C ASN A 139 20.19 6.88 10.74
N ILE A 140 20.02 7.69 9.68
CA ILE A 140 18.70 7.96 9.11
C ILE A 140 18.04 6.67 8.60
N MET A 141 18.78 5.82 7.90
CA MET A 141 18.24 4.55 7.40
C MET A 141 17.78 3.65 8.55
N GLU A 142 18.57 3.52 9.60
CA GLU A 142 18.23 2.72 10.78
C GLU A 142 17.01 3.26 11.53
N GLU A 143 16.93 4.59 11.72
CA GLU A 143 15.79 5.24 12.37
C GLU A 143 14.51 5.14 11.54
N SER A 144 14.63 5.19 10.21
CA SER A 144 13.46 5.21 9.32
C SER A 144 12.64 3.91 9.34
N SER A 145 13.23 2.80 9.83
CA SER A 145 12.60 1.47 9.84
C SER A 145 12.06 1.01 8.47
N GLN A 146 12.49 1.65 7.37
CA GLN A 146 12.05 1.30 6.03
C GLN A 146 12.76 0.03 5.56
N SER A 147 11.98 -0.94 5.10
CA SER A 147 12.56 -2.19 4.59
C SER A 147 13.24 -1.95 3.25
N MET A 148 14.55 -2.20 3.17
CA MET A 148 15.29 -2.16 1.91
C MET A 148 14.76 -3.19 0.89
N ASN A 149 14.05 -4.22 1.35
CA ASN A 149 13.39 -5.20 0.48
C ASN A 149 12.16 -4.61 -0.24
N THR A 150 11.44 -3.68 0.39
CA THR A 150 10.26 -3.04 -0.21
C THR A 150 10.63 -1.85 -1.08
N LEU A 151 11.80 -1.25 -0.83
CA LEU A 151 12.30 -0.08 -1.56
C LEU A 151 13.69 -0.37 -2.17
N PRO A 152 13.74 -1.20 -3.22
CA PRO A 152 14.99 -1.61 -3.87
C PRO A 152 15.81 -0.43 -4.43
N GLY A 153 15.14 0.67 -4.82
CA GLY A 153 15.82 1.89 -5.23
C GLY A 153 16.65 2.49 -4.09
N ILE A 154 16.16 2.47 -2.85
CA ILE A 154 16.91 2.97 -1.68
C ILE A 154 18.10 2.08 -1.40
N ALA A 155 17.95 0.75 -1.52
CA ALA A 155 19.07 -0.18 -1.36
C ALA A 155 20.21 0.15 -2.34
N ALA A 156 19.89 0.31 -3.63
CA ALA A 156 20.86 0.68 -4.66
C ALA A 156 21.51 2.05 -4.39
N TYR A 157 20.74 3.01 -3.85
CA TYR A 157 21.27 4.31 -3.44
C TYR A 157 22.29 4.17 -2.31
N VAL A 158 21.94 3.49 -1.20
CA VAL A 158 22.82 3.30 -0.05
C VAL A 158 24.08 2.53 -0.46
N GLU A 159 23.96 1.48 -1.27
CA GLU A 159 25.09 0.74 -1.83
C GLU A 159 26.02 1.65 -2.63
N SER A 160 25.46 2.49 -3.52
CA SER A 160 26.27 3.45 -4.30
C SER A 160 27.04 4.43 -3.41
N ARG A 161 26.46 4.81 -2.26
CA ARG A 161 27.09 5.71 -1.29
C ARG A 161 28.21 5.03 -0.52
N ILE A 162 28.04 3.77 -0.16
CA ILE A 162 29.08 2.96 0.49
C ILE A 162 30.25 2.73 -0.47
N LEU A 163 29.96 2.38 -1.73
CA LEU A 163 30.99 2.17 -2.77
C LEU A 163 31.76 3.47 -3.05
N ALA A 164 31.04 4.58 -3.29
CA ALA A 164 31.68 5.88 -3.49
C ALA A 164 32.53 6.28 -2.28
N PHE A 165 32.11 5.93 -1.07
CA PHE A 165 32.92 6.16 0.12
C PHE A 165 34.20 5.30 0.12
N ALA A 166 34.09 4.00 -0.15
CA ALA A 166 35.22 3.08 -0.18
C ALA A 166 36.28 3.47 -1.22
N GLU A 167 35.86 3.98 -2.38
CA GLU A 167 36.76 4.44 -3.44
C GLU A 167 37.49 5.75 -3.11
N ASN A 168 36.86 6.62 -2.29
CA ASN A 168 37.37 7.96 -1.99
C ASN A 168 37.90 8.10 -0.55
N ILE A 169 38.13 6.98 0.14
CA ILE A 169 38.63 7.02 1.50
C ILE A 169 40.08 7.52 1.53
N THR A 170 40.35 8.51 2.37
CA THR A 170 41.70 9.01 2.64
C THR A 170 41.90 9.09 4.16
N PRO A 171 43.15 9.02 4.66
CA PRO A 171 43.43 9.13 6.10
C PRO A 171 42.73 10.31 6.80
N PRO A 172 42.75 11.56 6.28
CA PRO A 172 42.04 12.67 6.92
C PRO A 172 40.52 12.52 6.88
N THR A 173 39.97 11.94 5.80
CA THR A 173 38.52 11.66 5.71
C THR A 173 38.10 10.60 6.72
N SER A 174 38.89 9.54 6.89
CA SER A 174 38.61 8.48 7.86
C SER A 174 38.68 8.96 9.31
N GLU A 175 39.67 9.80 9.66
CA GLU A 175 39.78 10.36 11.01
C GLU A 175 38.56 11.24 11.36
N LYS A 176 38.15 12.10 10.42
CA LYS A 176 36.95 12.92 10.58
C LYS A 176 35.69 12.06 10.80
N MET A 177 35.54 10.97 10.04
CA MET A 177 34.40 10.07 10.21
C MET A 177 34.46 9.27 11.52
N LEU A 178 35.64 8.80 11.93
CA LEU A 178 35.81 8.13 13.23
C LEU A 178 35.43 9.05 14.39
N ALA A 179 35.77 10.34 14.29
CA ALA A 179 35.36 11.35 15.26
C ALA A 179 33.84 11.57 15.25
N GLU A 180 33.20 11.59 14.07
CA GLU A 180 31.74 11.70 13.95
C GLU A 180 30.99 10.47 14.50
N ILE A 181 31.51 9.27 14.24
CA ILE A 181 30.95 8.01 14.75
C ILE A 181 31.01 7.97 16.28
N GLY A 182 32.12 8.43 16.86
CA GLY A 182 32.32 8.42 18.31
C GLY A 182 32.16 7.02 18.91
N THR A 183 31.24 6.89 19.87
CA THR A 183 30.83 5.60 20.45
C THR A 183 29.66 5.04 19.66
N PRO A 184 29.86 3.97 18.86
CA PRO A 184 28.79 3.40 18.05
C PRO A 184 27.72 2.77 18.94
N ASN A 185 26.45 3.05 18.64
CA ASN A 185 25.28 2.53 19.35
C ASN A 185 24.49 1.49 18.53
N THR A 186 24.82 1.30 17.25
CA THR A 186 24.18 0.32 16.35
C THR A 186 25.21 -0.61 15.71
N LEU A 187 24.77 -1.79 15.27
CA LEU A 187 25.64 -2.77 14.59
C LEU A 187 26.24 -2.20 13.30
N SER A 188 25.46 -1.46 12.51
CA SER A 188 25.95 -0.84 11.26
C SER A 188 27.07 0.16 11.54
N MET A 189 26.97 0.92 12.64
CA MET A 189 28.01 1.86 13.06
C MET A 189 29.25 1.14 13.61
N VAL A 190 29.09 0.02 14.31
CA VAL A 190 30.21 -0.83 14.72
C VAL A 190 30.95 -1.35 13.49
N LEU A 191 30.23 -1.88 12.49
CA LEU A 191 30.81 -2.39 11.24
C LEU A 191 31.52 -1.29 10.46
N LEU A 192 30.91 -0.11 10.32
CA LEU A 192 31.56 1.01 9.65
C LEU A 192 32.84 1.41 10.38
N LYS A 193 32.82 1.51 11.71
CA LYS A 193 33.98 1.85 12.53
C LYS A 193 35.10 0.83 12.39
N THR A 194 34.80 -0.47 12.40
CA THR A 194 35.81 -1.52 12.26
C THR A 194 36.43 -1.50 10.87
N ILE A 195 35.64 -1.34 9.81
CA ILE A 195 36.13 -1.21 8.43
C ILE A 195 37.07 0.00 8.30
N LEU A 196 36.66 1.16 8.83
CA LEU A 196 37.49 2.37 8.86
C LEU A 196 38.81 2.14 9.59
N LEU A 197 38.77 1.51 10.77
CA LEU A 197 39.99 1.21 11.54
C LEU A 197 40.92 0.25 10.79
N LEU A 198 40.39 -0.79 10.15
CA LEU A 198 41.17 -1.72 9.33
C LEU A 198 41.85 -0.99 8.17
N GLN A 199 41.11 -0.16 7.43
CA GLN A 199 41.66 0.61 6.32
C GLN A 199 42.73 1.61 6.77
N THR A 200 42.56 2.28 7.91
CA THR A 200 43.60 3.16 8.47
C THR A 200 44.82 2.41 9.00
N SER A 201 44.64 1.17 9.47
CA SER A 201 45.72 0.31 9.98
C SER A 201 46.58 -0.27 8.86
N GLU A 202 45.96 -0.62 7.72
CA GLU A 202 46.63 -1.13 6.52
C GLU A 202 47.48 -0.06 5.79
N LEU A 203 47.22 1.23 6.04
CA LEU A 203 48.01 2.36 5.53
C LEU A 203 49.24 2.69 6.41
N SER A 204 49.51 1.91 7.47
CA SER A 204 50.76 1.94 8.23
C SER A 204 51.85 1.15 7.47
N PRO A 205 53.09 1.67 7.30
CA PRO A 205 54.03 1.26 6.25
C PRO A 205 54.69 -0.12 6.41
N ARG A 206 54.11 -1.04 7.19
CA ARG A 206 54.69 -2.37 7.44
C ARG A 206 54.11 -3.52 6.63
N TYR A 207 53.14 -3.30 5.74
CA TYR A 207 52.52 -4.40 4.98
C TYR A 207 52.09 -4.06 3.54
N GLU A 208 52.61 -2.98 2.95
CA GLU A 208 52.22 -2.53 1.59
C GLU A 208 52.65 -3.48 0.44
N SER A 209 53.53 -4.46 0.67
CA SER A 209 54.16 -5.21 -0.42
C SER A 209 53.37 -6.39 -0.98
N LEU A 210 52.23 -6.80 -0.39
CA LEU A 210 51.58 -8.07 -0.76
C LEU A 210 50.06 -8.03 -0.99
N ARG A 211 49.39 -6.87 -0.93
CA ARG A 211 47.91 -6.82 -1.06
C ARG A 211 47.30 -5.72 -1.93
N LYS A 212 48.10 -4.97 -2.68
CA LYS A 212 47.56 -3.98 -3.63
C LYS A 212 46.76 -4.63 -4.80
N GLU A 213 46.92 -5.93 -5.05
CA GLU A 213 46.07 -6.69 -5.99
C GLU A 213 44.76 -7.19 -5.32
N GLU A 214 44.84 -7.92 -4.20
CA GLU A 214 43.75 -8.84 -3.79
C GLU A 214 42.48 -8.17 -3.21
N VAL A 215 42.60 -7.04 -2.50
CA VAL A 215 41.43 -6.33 -1.93
C VAL A 215 40.70 -5.50 -2.99
N VAL A 216 41.46 -5.00 -3.97
CA VAL A 216 40.89 -4.33 -5.14
C VAL A 216 40.22 -5.35 -6.05
N GLU A 217 40.77 -6.56 -6.20
CA GLU A 217 40.15 -7.66 -6.96
C GLU A 217 38.86 -8.19 -6.30
N THR A 218 38.79 -8.31 -4.98
CA THR A 218 37.57 -8.81 -4.29
C THR A 218 36.41 -7.82 -4.32
N LEU A 219 36.69 -6.51 -4.32
CA LEU A 219 35.66 -5.48 -4.55
C LEU A 219 35.34 -5.29 -6.05
N ARG A 220 36.31 -5.53 -6.93
CA ARG A 220 36.13 -5.52 -8.39
C ARG A 220 35.34 -6.72 -8.92
N GLY A 221 35.47 -7.87 -8.28
CA GLY A 221 34.71 -9.09 -8.60
C GLY A 221 33.20 -8.99 -8.33
N LEU A 222 32.76 -7.96 -7.59
CA LEU A 222 31.34 -7.63 -7.40
C LEU A 222 30.85 -6.55 -8.38
N THR A 223 31.73 -5.94 -9.18
CA THR A 223 31.45 -4.79 -10.03
C THR A 223 31.76 -5.05 -11.51
N ASP A 224 31.33 -6.21 -12.03
CA ASP A 224 31.26 -6.46 -13.48
C ASP A 224 30.17 -5.63 -14.20
N ALA A 225 29.60 -4.64 -13.51
CA ALA A 225 28.77 -3.58 -14.06
C ALA A 225 29.47 -2.22 -13.89
N GLY A 226 30.39 -1.90 -14.82
CA GLY A 226 30.79 -0.55 -15.21
C GLY A 226 31.38 0.37 -14.13
N SER A 227 32.62 0.82 -14.36
CA SER A 227 33.35 1.81 -13.55
C SER A 227 32.46 2.98 -13.07
N ILE A 228 32.19 3.05 -11.76
CA ILE A 228 31.47 4.17 -11.12
C ILE A 228 32.47 5.30 -10.87
N THR A 229 32.99 5.91 -11.93
CA THR A 229 33.73 7.18 -11.78
C THR A 229 32.75 8.25 -11.32
N LYS A 230 32.92 8.78 -10.09
CA LYS A 230 32.20 9.95 -9.54
C LYS A 230 30.76 10.03 -10.04
N GLY A 231 29.86 9.27 -9.42
CA GLY A 231 28.46 9.18 -9.82
C GLY A 231 27.86 10.55 -10.07
N LYS A 232 27.77 10.94 -11.35
CA LYS A 232 26.91 12.06 -11.76
C LYS A 232 25.53 11.72 -11.18
N PRO A 233 24.75 12.69 -10.64
CA PRO A 233 23.43 12.42 -10.08
C PRO A 233 22.52 11.63 -11.05
N SER A 234 22.78 11.75 -12.36
CA SER A 234 22.15 10.95 -13.41
C SER A 234 22.44 9.43 -13.39
N TYR A 235 23.59 8.97 -12.88
CA TYR A 235 23.93 7.54 -12.78
C TYR A 235 23.21 6.89 -11.61
N VAL A 236 23.25 7.53 -10.44
CA VAL A 236 22.57 7.04 -9.24
C VAL A 236 21.06 6.99 -9.45
N ASP A 237 20.45 8.03 -10.02
CA ASP A 237 19.02 8.03 -10.39
C ASP A 237 18.68 6.86 -11.33
N ARG A 238 19.56 6.55 -12.30
CA ARG A 238 19.38 5.42 -13.22
C ARG A 238 19.49 4.08 -12.49
N ALA A 239 20.47 3.92 -11.60
CA ALA A 239 20.65 2.69 -10.83
C ALA A 239 19.44 2.42 -9.93
N MET A 240 18.92 3.44 -9.26
CA MET A 240 17.69 3.31 -8.46
C MET A 240 16.49 2.89 -9.32
N LYS A 241 16.27 3.55 -10.48
CA LYS A 241 15.18 3.19 -11.41
C LYS A 241 15.30 1.77 -11.95
N GLU A 242 16.52 1.34 -12.28
CA GLU A 242 16.76 -0.01 -12.77
C GLU A 242 16.53 -1.05 -11.67
N ALA A 243 17.00 -0.80 -10.44
CA ALA A 243 16.73 -1.66 -9.29
C ALA A 243 15.22 -1.81 -9.03
N GLU A 244 14.46 -0.70 -9.08
CA GLU A 244 13.00 -0.70 -8.99
C GLU A 244 12.34 -1.54 -10.10
N LYS A 245 12.75 -1.33 -11.36
CA LYS A 245 12.21 -2.04 -12.52
C LYS A 245 12.48 -3.54 -12.44
N GLN A 246 13.69 -3.93 -12.04
CA GLN A 246 14.05 -5.34 -11.89
C GLN A 246 13.30 -6.00 -10.74
N ALA A 247 13.13 -5.31 -9.62
CA ALA A 247 12.33 -5.80 -8.51
C ALA A 247 10.85 -5.98 -8.90
N ALA A 248 10.28 -5.03 -9.65
CA ALA A 248 8.92 -5.15 -10.19
C ALA A 248 8.77 -6.38 -11.10
N LYS A 249 9.74 -6.60 -12.02
CA LYS A 249 9.74 -7.78 -12.89
C LYS A 249 9.83 -9.09 -12.10
N ARG A 250 10.69 -9.15 -11.07
CA ARG A 250 10.81 -10.33 -10.19
C ARG A 250 9.54 -10.57 -9.38
N ALA A 251 8.88 -9.52 -8.91
CA ALA A 251 7.62 -9.61 -8.20
C ALA A 251 6.49 -10.14 -9.10
N GLU A 252 6.43 -9.66 -10.35
CA GLU A 252 5.47 -10.14 -11.36
C GLU A 252 5.70 -11.63 -11.68
N GLU A 253 6.95 -12.04 -11.92
CA GLU A 253 7.28 -13.45 -12.17
C GLU A 253 6.93 -14.34 -10.98
N LYS A 254 7.23 -13.87 -9.76
CA LYS A 254 6.88 -14.59 -8.53
C LYS A 254 5.36 -14.73 -8.38
N ALA A 255 4.60 -13.65 -8.59
CA ALA A 255 3.14 -13.67 -8.51
C ALA A 255 2.53 -14.59 -9.58
N ALA A 256 3.09 -14.63 -10.78
CA ALA A 256 2.66 -15.56 -11.83
C ALA A 256 2.87 -17.03 -11.43
N ARG A 257 4.03 -17.37 -10.85
CA ARG A 257 4.30 -18.72 -10.34
C ARG A 257 3.36 -19.11 -9.18
N GLU A 258 3.14 -18.19 -8.24
CA GLU A 258 2.22 -18.43 -7.12
C GLU A 258 0.77 -18.59 -7.59
N ALA A 259 0.34 -17.84 -8.61
CA ALA A 259 -0.97 -17.99 -9.22
C ALA A 259 -1.13 -19.33 -9.96
N GLU A 260 -0.09 -19.78 -10.66
CA GLU A 260 -0.08 -21.11 -11.30
C GLU A 260 -0.17 -22.23 -10.26
N GLU A 261 0.60 -22.14 -9.18
CA GLU A 261 0.56 -23.10 -8.07
C GLU A 261 -0.82 -23.10 -7.38
N ALA A 262 -1.40 -21.93 -7.12
CA ALA A 262 -2.73 -21.82 -6.54
C ALA A 262 -3.82 -22.40 -7.47
N ALA A 263 -3.71 -22.19 -8.77
CA ALA A 263 -4.62 -22.78 -9.76
C ALA A 263 -4.48 -24.31 -9.81
N ALA A 264 -3.26 -24.84 -9.79
CA ALA A 264 -3.01 -26.28 -9.73
C ALA A 264 -3.56 -26.90 -8.44
N ALA A 265 -3.40 -26.23 -7.30
CA ALA A 265 -3.96 -26.65 -6.02
C ALA A 265 -5.50 -26.66 -6.05
N ALA A 266 -6.13 -25.63 -6.64
CA ALA A 266 -7.58 -25.57 -6.79
C ALA A 266 -8.13 -26.71 -7.65
N VAL A 267 -7.45 -27.05 -8.76
CA VAL A 267 -7.81 -28.20 -9.61
C VAL A 267 -7.70 -29.52 -8.84
N ALA A 268 -6.64 -29.70 -8.04
CA ALA A 268 -6.48 -30.90 -7.22
C ALA A 268 -7.58 -31.04 -6.15
N VAL A 269 -8.00 -29.93 -5.54
CA VAL A 269 -9.13 -29.91 -4.59
C VAL A 269 -10.44 -30.27 -5.30
N ALA A 270 -10.71 -29.69 -6.47
CA ALA A 270 -11.91 -30.01 -7.26
C ALA A 270 -11.97 -31.50 -7.64
N GLN A 271 -10.83 -32.10 -8.03
CA GLN A 271 -10.76 -33.54 -8.31
C GLN A 271 -11.05 -34.41 -7.09
N ARG A 272 -10.59 -34.02 -5.89
CA ARG A 272 -10.89 -34.74 -4.64
C ARG A 272 -12.37 -34.66 -4.30
N ILE A 273 -13.00 -33.49 -4.47
CA ILE A 273 -14.45 -33.31 -4.26
C ILE A 273 -15.23 -34.20 -5.24
N ALA A 274 -14.90 -34.16 -6.53
CA ALA A 274 -15.56 -34.99 -7.54
C ALA A 274 -15.43 -36.50 -7.24
N LYS A 275 -14.24 -36.94 -6.81
CA LYS A 275 -14.01 -38.34 -6.42
C LYS A 275 -14.82 -38.74 -5.18
N ALA A 276 -14.93 -37.85 -4.18
CA ALA A 276 -15.73 -38.10 -2.99
C ALA A 276 -17.23 -38.22 -3.35
N GLN A 277 -17.74 -37.32 -4.19
CA GLN A 277 -19.13 -37.36 -4.68
C GLN A 277 -19.43 -38.63 -5.48
N ALA A 278 -18.48 -39.08 -6.33
CA ALA A 278 -18.64 -40.32 -7.08
C ALA A 278 -18.68 -41.55 -6.14
N ALA A 279 -17.83 -41.59 -5.12
CA ALA A 279 -17.82 -42.68 -4.13
C ALA A 279 -19.09 -42.70 -3.27
N GLU A 280 -19.62 -41.52 -2.91
CA GLU A 280 -20.89 -41.40 -2.18
C GLU A 280 -22.08 -41.89 -3.03
N ALA A 281 -22.13 -41.50 -4.31
CA ALA A 281 -23.14 -41.97 -5.24
C ALA A 281 -23.07 -43.50 -5.48
N GLU A 282 -21.87 -44.08 -5.57
CA GLU A 282 -21.71 -45.53 -5.65
C GLU A 282 -22.19 -46.23 -4.36
N ALA A 283 -21.90 -45.67 -3.18
CA ALA A 283 -22.35 -46.22 -1.91
C ALA A 283 -23.87 -46.10 -1.70
N GLU A 284 -24.50 -45.05 -2.24
CA GLU A 284 -25.95 -44.91 -2.25
C GLU A 284 -26.59 -45.93 -3.19
N ALA A 285 -26.06 -46.09 -4.41
CA ALA A 285 -26.56 -47.07 -5.37
C ALA A 285 -26.45 -48.53 -4.86
N THR A 286 -25.39 -48.87 -4.10
CA THR A 286 -25.30 -50.20 -3.48
C THR A 286 -26.33 -50.40 -2.38
N ARG A 287 -26.60 -49.39 -1.55
CA ARG A 287 -27.66 -49.44 -0.52
C ARG A 287 -29.05 -49.62 -1.13
N GLU A 288 -29.37 -48.86 -2.19
CA GLU A 288 -30.64 -48.99 -2.89
C GLU A 288 -30.81 -50.40 -3.48
N LYS A 289 -29.75 -50.96 -4.06
CA LYS A 289 -29.78 -52.32 -4.60
C LYS A 289 -30.02 -53.38 -3.53
N GLU A 290 -29.34 -53.28 -2.38
CA GLU A 290 -29.55 -54.18 -1.24
C GLU A 290 -30.99 -54.10 -0.70
N GLU A 291 -31.59 -52.90 -0.68
CA GLU A 291 -32.98 -52.70 -0.27
C GLU A 291 -33.96 -53.34 -1.26
N ILE A 292 -33.74 -53.17 -2.58
CA ILE A 292 -34.53 -53.80 -3.63
C ILE A 292 -34.46 -55.34 -3.53
N ASP A 293 -33.25 -55.89 -3.34
CA ASP A 293 -33.05 -57.33 -3.20
C ASP A 293 -33.77 -57.89 -1.95
N SER A 294 -33.74 -57.17 -0.83
CA SER A 294 -34.49 -57.52 0.38
C SER A 294 -36.01 -57.53 0.17
N LEU A 295 -36.54 -56.55 -0.57
CA LEU A 295 -37.97 -56.48 -0.91
C LEU A 295 -38.40 -57.63 -1.83
N LEU A 296 -37.56 -58.03 -2.79
CA LEU A 296 -37.81 -59.19 -3.64
C LEU A 296 -37.81 -60.50 -2.86
N GLU A 297 -36.88 -60.67 -1.92
CA GLU A 297 -36.83 -61.85 -1.04
C GLU A 297 -38.08 -61.95 -0.14
N LYS A 298 -38.55 -60.82 0.42
CA LYS A 298 -39.83 -60.76 1.15
C LYS A 298 -41.02 -61.13 0.28
N LYS A 299 -41.06 -60.69 -0.99
CA LYS A 299 -42.10 -61.09 -1.96
C LYS A 299 -42.06 -62.58 -2.30
N ALA A 300 -40.88 -63.18 -2.41
CA ALA A 300 -40.72 -64.62 -2.65
C ALA A 300 -41.24 -65.46 -1.46
N LYS A 301 -40.94 -65.03 -0.22
CA LYS A 301 -41.48 -65.65 1.01
C LYS A 301 -43.00 -65.47 1.13
N GLY A 302 -43.54 -64.32 0.69
CA GLY A 302 -44.98 -64.07 0.62
C GLY A 302 -45.74 -64.95 -0.38
N LYS A 303 -45.10 -65.34 -1.50
CA LYS A 303 -45.69 -66.30 -2.47
C LYS A 303 -45.69 -67.75 -1.97
N ALA A 304 -44.72 -68.15 -1.13
CA ALA A 304 -44.71 -69.47 -0.50
C ALA A 304 -45.87 -69.68 0.49
N ASN A 305 -46.35 -68.60 1.12
CA ASN A 305 -47.51 -68.64 2.02
C ASN A 305 -48.88 -68.66 1.30
N TYR A 306 -48.92 -68.48 -0.03
CA TYR A 306 -50.17 -68.59 -0.81
C TYR A 306 -50.40 -70.00 -1.40
N SER A 307 -49.38 -70.85 -1.44
CA SER A 307 -49.50 -72.24 -1.94
C SER A 307 -49.99 -73.24 -0.88
N GLN A 308 -50.32 -72.80 0.33
CA GLN A 308 -50.81 -73.66 1.41
C GLN A 308 -52.30 -73.46 1.74
N ARG A 309 -53.05 -72.79 0.87
CA ARG A 309 -54.47 -72.52 1.08
C ARG A 309 -55.30 -72.65 -0.20
N THR A 310 -55.36 -73.87 -0.73
CA THR A 310 -56.41 -74.28 -1.67
C THR A 310 -57.08 -75.53 -1.13
N GLU A 311 -58.16 -75.35 -0.39
CA GLU A 311 -59.29 -76.30 -0.33
C GLU A 311 -60.54 -75.57 0.19
N ARG A 312 -61.63 -75.76 -0.56
CA ARG A 312 -63.05 -75.34 -0.37
C ARG A 312 -63.52 -74.06 -1.10
N ASP A 313 -63.92 -74.22 -2.37
CA ASP A 313 -65.32 -74.28 -2.87
C ASP A 313 -66.36 -73.30 -2.27
N PHE A 314 -67.24 -72.56 -2.98
CA PHE A 314 -67.88 -72.51 -4.32
C PHE A 314 -68.66 -71.14 -4.40
N PRO A 315 -69.46 -70.75 -5.43
CA PRO A 315 -69.47 -71.04 -6.87
C PRO A 315 -69.59 -69.77 -7.79
N HIS A 316 -69.51 -70.04 -9.09
CA HIS A 316 -69.74 -69.15 -10.24
C HIS A 316 -71.10 -68.42 -10.29
N LEU A 317 -71.10 -67.20 -10.87
CA LEU A 317 -72.05 -66.82 -11.92
C LEU A 317 -71.48 -65.70 -12.82
N LYS A 318 -71.71 -65.88 -14.11
CA LYS A 318 -71.23 -65.11 -15.27
C LYS A 318 -71.95 -63.77 -15.41
N THR A 319 -71.26 -62.74 -15.90
CA THR A 319 -71.82 -61.85 -16.93
C THR A 319 -70.68 -61.27 -17.79
N ALA A 320 -70.83 -61.41 -19.11
CA ALA A 320 -69.93 -60.87 -20.11
C ALA A 320 -70.17 -59.36 -20.30
N HIS A 321 -69.16 -58.61 -20.75
CA HIS A 321 -69.23 -57.83 -22.00
C HIS A 321 -67.88 -57.15 -22.28
N ALA A 322 -67.53 -57.16 -23.57
CA ALA A 322 -66.30 -56.66 -24.18
C ALA A 322 -66.32 -55.12 -24.37
N PHE A 323 -65.29 -54.62 -25.08
CA PHE A 323 -65.02 -53.24 -25.53
C PHE A 323 -64.33 -52.35 -24.49
N SER A 324 -63.40 -51.45 -24.81
CA SER A 324 -62.61 -51.13 -26.01
C SER A 324 -61.64 -50.05 -25.53
N ALA A 325 -60.43 -49.97 -26.08
CA ALA A 325 -59.63 -48.74 -26.03
C ALA A 325 -60.38 -47.62 -26.78
N PRO A 326 -60.28 -46.37 -26.31
CA PRO A 326 -59.66 -45.32 -27.12
C PRO A 326 -58.87 -44.30 -26.26
N ALA A 327 -57.68 -43.86 -26.66
CA ALA A 327 -57.36 -42.73 -27.55
C ALA A 327 -57.00 -41.44 -26.79
N LEU A 328 -55.81 -40.93 -27.14
CA LEU A 328 -55.36 -39.54 -27.18
C LEU A 328 -56.44 -38.49 -26.89
N ASP A 329 -56.16 -37.64 -25.90
CA ASP A 329 -56.56 -36.24 -25.99
C ASP A 329 -55.43 -35.31 -25.52
N LYS A 330 -55.27 -34.23 -26.26
CA LYS A 330 -54.25 -33.19 -26.10
C LYS A 330 -54.89 -31.99 -25.40
N VAL A 331 -54.33 -31.58 -24.27
CA VAL A 331 -54.47 -30.22 -23.70
C VAL A 331 -53.08 -29.91 -23.15
N GLY A 332 -52.34 -28.87 -23.52
CA GLY A 332 -52.72 -27.49 -23.79
C GLY A 332 -51.95 -26.64 -22.77
N LEU A 333 -50.83 -26.07 -23.22
CA LEU A 333 -49.99 -24.98 -22.66
C LEU A 333 -50.42 -24.35 -21.31
N SER A 334 -49.48 -24.25 -20.35
CA SER A 334 -48.87 -22.98 -19.91
C SER A 334 -47.95 -23.17 -18.70
N GLU A 335 -46.79 -22.51 -18.74
CA GLU A 335 -45.77 -22.43 -17.69
C GLU A 335 -46.28 -21.74 -16.41
N PRO A 336 -45.81 -22.10 -15.21
CA PRO A 336 -45.89 -21.23 -14.06
C PRO A 336 -44.58 -20.43 -13.91
N SER A 337 -44.67 -19.15 -14.29
CA SER A 337 -43.76 -18.08 -13.90
C SER A 337 -43.66 -17.96 -12.38
N PHE A 338 -42.44 -18.06 -11.84
CA PHE A 338 -42.14 -17.88 -10.43
C PHE A 338 -41.73 -16.42 -10.19
N THR A 339 -42.67 -15.58 -9.74
CA THR A 339 -42.40 -14.21 -9.26
C THR A 339 -42.25 -14.22 -7.74
N PHE A 340 -41.13 -13.70 -7.25
CA PHE A 340 -40.86 -13.42 -5.84
C PHE A 340 -41.85 -12.36 -5.29
N PRO A 341 -42.37 -12.51 -4.06
CA PRO A 341 -43.07 -11.43 -3.38
C PRO A 341 -42.07 -10.51 -2.70
N THR A 342 -42.08 -9.23 -3.09
CA THR A 342 -41.68 -8.10 -2.25
C THR A 342 -42.73 -7.89 -1.17
N SER A 343 -42.30 -7.80 0.09
CA SER A 343 -43.12 -7.30 1.19
C SER A 343 -42.40 -6.10 1.81
N ASP A 344 -42.86 -4.91 1.44
CA ASP A 344 -42.89 -3.75 2.32
C ASP A 344 -44.14 -3.89 3.22
N ASP A 345 -43.98 -3.65 4.52
CA ASP A 345 -44.83 -2.76 5.32
C ASP A 345 -44.51 -2.92 6.83
N ASP A 346 -44.01 -1.81 7.40
CA ASP A 346 -44.37 -1.20 8.69
C ASP A 346 -44.86 -2.08 9.85
N TYR A 347 -44.11 -2.11 10.97
CA TYR A 347 -44.69 -2.07 12.34
C TYR A 347 -43.74 -1.36 13.33
N PRO A 348 -44.26 -0.71 14.40
CA PRO A 348 -43.69 0.46 15.05
C PRO A 348 -42.87 0.15 16.30
N SER A 349 -41.96 1.07 16.61
CA SER A 349 -41.15 1.08 17.83
C SER A 349 -42.00 1.27 19.10
N VAL A 350 -41.90 0.29 20.01
CA VAL A 350 -42.44 0.40 21.37
C VAL A 350 -41.41 1.09 22.26
N LYS A 351 -41.86 2.20 22.87
CA LYS A 351 -41.19 2.94 23.94
C LYS A 351 -41.00 2.06 25.18
N LEU A 352 -39.82 2.13 25.80
CA LEU A 352 -39.62 1.78 27.21
C LEU A 352 -38.88 2.94 27.89
N SER A 353 -39.67 3.79 28.52
CA SER A 353 -39.25 4.75 29.54
C SER A 353 -39.19 4.02 30.88
N VAL A 354 -38.07 4.09 31.60
CA VAL A 354 -38.05 4.12 33.07
C VAL A 354 -36.92 5.06 33.50
N ASP A 355 -37.33 6.24 33.91
CA ASP A 355 -36.63 7.14 34.82
C ASP A 355 -36.65 6.55 36.24
N ARG A 356 -35.54 6.69 36.99
CA ARG A 356 -35.57 7.35 38.31
C ARG A 356 -34.19 7.51 38.98
N ASP A 357 -33.89 8.78 39.26
CA ASP A 357 -33.39 9.38 40.50
C ASP A 357 -31.96 9.11 40.99
N ILE A 358 -31.08 10.05 40.61
CA ILE A 358 -30.35 11.03 41.44
C ILE A 358 -30.10 10.66 42.91
N SER A 359 -28.82 10.73 43.31
CA SER A 359 -28.41 11.33 44.59
C SER A 359 -27.02 11.97 44.42
N ASP A 360 -26.98 13.29 44.62
CA ASP A 360 -25.80 14.09 44.96
C ASP A 360 -25.08 13.54 46.20
N VAL A 361 -23.76 13.81 46.34
CA VAL A 361 -23.15 14.47 47.52
C VAL A 361 -21.60 14.39 47.49
N ASP A 362 -21.01 15.58 47.70
CA ASP A 362 -19.71 15.98 48.28
C ASP A 362 -18.35 15.73 47.59
N GLN A 363 -17.83 16.84 47.06
CA GLN A 363 -16.41 17.23 47.15
C GLN A 363 -16.01 17.59 48.60
N PRO A 364 -14.69 17.58 48.90
CA PRO A 364 -14.14 18.68 49.68
C PRO A 364 -12.88 19.32 49.08
N GLN A 365 -12.92 20.67 49.04
CA GLN A 365 -11.94 21.64 49.56
C GLN A 365 -10.43 21.35 49.31
N ALA A 366 -9.75 22.07 48.42
CA ALA A 366 -9.10 23.37 48.64
C ALA A 366 -7.80 23.33 49.45
N GLU A 367 -6.66 23.56 48.79
CA GLU A 367 -5.49 24.17 49.41
C GLU A 367 -4.91 25.25 48.48
N LYS A 368 -4.73 26.43 49.06
CA LYS A 368 -4.22 27.67 48.47
C LYS A 368 -2.70 27.66 48.49
N VAL A 369 -2.05 28.17 47.45
CA VAL A 369 -0.80 28.93 47.59
C VAL A 369 -0.85 30.14 46.66
N ASP A 370 -0.75 31.31 47.27
CA ASP A 370 -0.54 32.63 46.66
C ASP A 370 0.81 32.70 45.97
N GLU A 371 0.88 33.30 44.77
CA GLU A 371 1.99 34.17 44.41
C GLU A 371 1.56 35.23 43.38
N SER A 372 2.09 36.43 43.56
CA SER A 372 1.53 37.73 43.15
C SER A 372 2.14 38.32 41.87
N PHE A 373 1.27 38.85 40.99
CA PHE A 373 1.34 40.04 40.08
C PHE A 373 2.54 40.27 39.12
N PRO A 374 2.46 41.12 38.04
CA PRO A 374 1.36 41.97 37.58
C PRO A 374 1.01 41.95 36.06
N GLU A 375 -0.05 42.69 35.72
CA GLU A 375 -0.66 42.97 34.40
C GLU A 375 0.29 43.49 33.29
N PRO A 376 -0.05 43.28 32.00
CA PRO A 376 0.44 44.11 30.91
C PRO A 376 -0.59 45.18 30.50
N VAL A 377 -0.08 46.41 30.52
CA VAL A 377 -0.71 47.66 30.10
C VAL A 377 -1.07 47.65 28.61
N SER A 378 -2.31 48.05 28.34
CA SER A 378 -2.85 48.43 27.04
C SER A 378 -2.02 49.56 26.40
N SER A 379 -1.56 49.36 25.16
CA SER A 379 -1.02 50.43 24.33
C SER A 379 -1.49 50.32 22.88
N LYS A 380 -1.92 51.49 22.40
CA LYS A 380 -2.60 51.81 21.15
C LYS A 380 -1.73 51.57 19.90
N SER A 381 -2.40 51.24 18.80
CA SER A 381 -1.88 51.21 17.42
C SER A 381 -1.38 52.59 16.93
N PRO A 382 -0.58 52.61 15.85
CA PRO A 382 -1.11 53.07 14.54
C PRO A 382 -0.62 52.18 13.37
N SER A 383 -1.47 51.73 12.46
CA SER A 383 -1.99 52.44 11.26
C SER A 383 -0.92 52.81 10.22
N SER A 384 -1.16 52.33 8.99
CA SER A 384 -0.62 52.77 7.69
C SER A 384 0.74 52.19 7.29
N ASN A 385 0.71 51.26 6.32
CA ASN A 385 1.52 51.38 5.12
C ASN A 385 0.91 50.58 3.98
N ASP A 386 0.46 51.33 2.98
CA ASP A 386 0.21 50.93 1.61
C ASP A 386 1.41 50.16 1.05
N ASN A 387 1.16 49.03 0.37
CA ASN A 387 2.09 48.51 -0.60
C ASN A 387 1.36 48.16 -1.90
N ASP A 388 1.57 49.09 -2.81
CA ASP A 388 1.23 49.21 -4.21
C ASP A 388 1.68 47.96 -5.01
N TRP A 389 0.72 47.14 -5.49
CA TRP A 389 1.00 46.00 -6.37
C TRP A 389 1.29 46.48 -7.79
N ARG A 390 2.56 46.79 -8.08
CA ARG A 390 2.99 47.06 -9.45
C ARG A 390 3.23 45.76 -10.22
N TYR A 391 2.36 45.52 -11.19
CA TYR A 391 2.56 44.60 -12.31
C TYR A 391 3.88 44.93 -13.03
N ILE A 392 4.88 44.05 -12.94
CA ILE A 392 5.96 44.00 -13.93
C ILE A 392 5.67 42.84 -14.87
N ARG A 393 5.10 43.20 -16.02
CA ARG A 393 5.00 42.38 -17.21
C ARG A 393 6.40 42.36 -17.87
N VAL A 394 7.16 41.27 -17.75
CA VAL A 394 8.35 41.07 -18.57
C VAL A 394 7.97 40.18 -19.74
N SER A 395 7.90 40.79 -20.92
CA SER A 395 7.75 40.10 -22.21
C SER A 395 9.01 39.29 -22.55
N PRO A 396 8.89 38.21 -23.34
CA PRO A 396 10.02 37.37 -23.71
C PRO A 396 10.87 38.05 -24.80
N SER A 397 12.20 37.94 -24.72
CA SER A 397 13.08 38.30 -25.84
C SER A 397 13.08 37.19 -26.89
N PRO A 398 13.03 37.52 -28.19
CA PRO A 398 13.09 36.55 -29.27
C PRO A 398 14.55 36.16 -29.60
N ALA A 399 14.70 34.92 -30.04
CA ALA A 399 15.86 34.40 -30.74
C ALA A 399 15.91 34.89 -32.21
N SER A 400 16.98 34.49 -32.92
CA SER A 400 17.38 34.73 -34.33
C SER A 400 18.16 36.02 -34.58
N ASP A 401 19.24 36.07 -35.37
CA ASP A 401 20.05 35.08 -36.08
C ASP A 401 21.33 35.81 -36.58
N ASP A 402 22.31 35.04 -37.04
CA ASP A 402 23.38 35.37 -38.01
C ASP A 402 24.49 36.38 -37.64
N PHE A 403 25.74 35.89 -37.65
CA PHE A 403 26.80 36.44 -38.52
C PHE A 403 27.97 35.43 -38.64
N GLU A 404 28.08 34.79 -39.81
CA GLU A 404 29.36 34.32 -40.34
C GLU A 404 30.19 35.51 -40.84
N LEU A 405 31.51 35.53 -40.62
CA LEU A 405 32.58 35.43 -41.63
C LEU A 405 33.92 36.02 -41.14
N THR A 406 34.96 35.17 -41.27
CA THR A 406 36.36 35.44 -41.65
C THR A 406 37.33 36.21 -40.76
N GLY A 407 38.50 35.61 -40.59
CA GLY A 407 39.74 36.18 -40.05
C GLY A 407 40.69 35.09 -39.58
#